data_AF-A0A8T1DP81-F1
#
_entry.id   AF-A0A8T1DP81-F1
#
_cell.length_a   1.000
_cell.length_b   1.000
_cell.length_c   1.000
_cell.angle_alpha   90.00
_cell.angle_beta   90.00
_cell.angle_gamma   90.00
#
_symmetry.space_group_name_H-M   'P 1'
#
loop_
_entity.id
_entity.type
_entity.pdbx_description
1 polymer ?
#
loop_
_entity_poly.entity_id
_entity_poly.type
_entity_poly.pdbx_seq_one_letter_code
_entity_poly.pdbx_strand_id
1 'polypeptide(L)'
;MAETASAENATNVWLLPGGLVSAPSGMEPSTVRLHSQLNGTANSYAIDHRGTRRSTFFDCVVAQAATTGFPVGGYFGASVVPSCDQPLEIKFGNLAAFSLASASMDLKTLISKFSTGCSSIMYGVSYGTAVVERLMHLDIGYVLAGVATTSGAPPGKFEYFSTWEEGFGEVGDYIFVSAPKTTIAVLISRREKLSASLEDLLVDCDRNPNSTCATLVSNQTIGWGNVKLSFKLRQRLGSILNSPKKRNLIPPLVYRLSRCVAKDIDVLNSVFRGLDENRNSSYESGTYYSVFLSPAKISCWGMSCFIS
;
A
#
# COMPACT_ATOMS: atom_id res chain seq x y z
N MET A 1 -40.25 0.94 -9.16
CA MET A 1 -39.35 0.22 -8.25
C MET A 1 -38.58 -0.78 -9.08
N ALA A 2 -37.27 -0.95 -8.88
CA ALA A 2 -36.56 -2.06 -9.49
C ALA A 2 -36.89 -3.34 -8.70
N GLU A 3 -37.11 -4.46 -9.37
CA GLU A 3 -37.18 -5.74 -8.69
C GLU A 3 -35.81 -6.08 -8.12
N THR A 4 -35.76 -6.40 -6.82
CA THR A 4 -34.61 -7.06 -6.23
C THR A 4 -34.51 -8.45 -6.86
N ALA A 5 -33.51 -8.67 -7.69
CA ALA A 5 -33.23 -9.99 -8.24
C ALA A 5 -33.14 -11.02 -7.11
N SER A 6 -33.78 -12.19 -7.28
CA SER A 6 -33.53 -13.33 -6.39
C SER A 6 -32.02 -13.59 -6.35
N ALA A 7 -31.46 -13.90 -5.18
CA ALA A 7 -30.04 -14.21 -5.04
C ALA A 7 -29.58 -15.31 -6.02
N GLU A 8 -30.47 -16.25 -6.34
CA GLU A 8 -30.29 -17.34 -7.31
C GLU A 8 -30.08 -16.85 -8.76
N ASN A 9 -30.57 -15.66 -9.09
CA ASN A 9 -30.50 -15.01 -10.41
C ASN A 9 -29.74 -13.66 -10.36
N ALA A 10 -29.00 -13.38 -9.29
CA ALA A 10 -28.24 -12.15 -9.13
C ALA A 10 -26.79 -12.32 -9.65
N THR A 11 -26.21 -11.26 -10.20
CA THR A 11 -24.77 -11.24 -10.53
C THR A 11 -23.94 -11.36 -9.27
N ASN A 12 -22.88 -12.16 -9.31
CA ASN A 12 -22.01 -12.44 -8.18
C ASN A 12 -20.75 -11.56 -8.28
N VAL A 13 -20.42 -10.79 -7.24
CA VAL A 13 -19.22 -9.94 -7.19
C VAL A 13 -18.32 -10.36 -6.04
N TRP A 14 -17.09 -10.73 -6.37
CA TRP A 14 -16.11 -11.33 -5.48
C TRP A 14 -14.95 -10.34 -5.24
N LEU A 15 -14.85 -9.80 -4.03
CA LEU A 15 -13.84 -8.81 -3.65
C LEU A 15 -12.67 -9.50 -2.93
N LEU A 16 -11.48 -9.39 -3.51
CA LEU A 16 -10.26 -10.02 -3.02
C LEU A 16 -9.25 -8.98 -2.51
N PRO A 17 -8.82 -9.06 -1.22
CA PRO A 17 -7.86 -8.14 -0.62
C PRO A 17 -6.46 -8.27 -1.20
N GLY A 18 -5.62 -7.26 -0.90
CA GLY A 18 -4.18 -7.30 -1.12
C GLY A 18 -3.41 -7.78 0.11
N GLY A 19 -2.17 -8.24 -0.09
CA GLY A 19 -1.27 -8.70 0.98
C GLY A 19 -0.75 -7.59 1.89
N LEU A 20 -0.85 -6.32 1.48
CA LEU A 20 -0.37 -5.15 2.20
C LEU A 20 -1.53 -4.19 2.52
N VAL A 21 -1.62 -3.80 3.81
CA VAL A 21 -2.56 -2.81 4.36
C VAL A 21 -4.05 -3.06 4.03
N SER A 22 -4.46 -4.32 3.95
CA SER A 22 -5.87 -4.67 4.12
C SER A 22 -6.28 -4.37 5.56
N ALA A 23 -7.33 -3.57 5.74
CA ALA A 23 -7.87 -3.19 7.05
C ALA A 23 -8.22 -4.43 7.90
N PRO A 24 -8.34 -4.35 9.25
CA PRO A 24 -8.76 -5.50 10.04
C PRO A 24 -10.13 -6.05 9.61
N SER A 25 -11.01 -5.20 9.09
CA SER A 25 -12.28 -5.56 8.45
C SER A 25 -12.18 -5.95 6.95
N GLY A 26 -10.98 -6.17 6.41
CA GLY A 26 -10.76 -6.77 5.10
C GLY A 26 -11.36 -5.99 3.94
N MET A 27 -12.09 -6.69 3.06
CA MET A 27 -12.87 -6.08 1.99
C MET A 27 -14.32 -5.84 2.43
N GLU A 28 -14.76 -6.31 3.60
CA GLU A 28 -16.15 -6.29 4.03
C GLU A 28 -16.81 -4.88 4.00
N PRO A 29 -16.17 -3.77 4.41
CA PRO A 29 -16.74 -2.42 4.24
C PRO A 29 -16.93 -2.04 2.76
N SER A 30 -16.02 -2.47 1.89
CA SER A 30 -16.12 -2.28 0.43
C SER A 30 -17.25 -3.12 -0.15
N THR A 31 -17.44 -4.35 0.34
CA THR A 31 -18.53 -5.26 -0.03
C THR A 31 -19.90 -4.69 0.36
N VAL A 32 -20.05 -4.21 1.61
CA VAL A 32 -21.28 -3.56 2.09
C VAL A 32 -21.58 -2.28 1.29
N ARG A 33 -20.55 -1.45 1.06
CA ARG A 33 -20.69 -0.23 0.25
C ARG A 33 -21.07 -0.54 -1.20
N LEU A 34 -20.46 -1.55 -1.82
CA LEU A 34 -20.77 -1.96 -3.18
C LEU A 34 -22.21 -2.49 -3.29
N HIS A 35 -22.62 -3.39 -2.40
CA HIS A 35 -23.99 -3.92 -2.38
C HIS A 35 -25.03 -2.80 -2.23
N SER A 36 -24.76 -1.80 -1.39
CA SER A 36 -25.57 -0.58 -1.28
C SER A 36 -25.57 0.25 -2.58
N GLN A 37 -24.42 0.47 -3.23
CA GLN A 37 -24.34 1.20 -4.50
C GLN A 37 -24.99 0.45 -5.68
N LEU A 38 -25.12 -0.87 -5.58
CA LEU A 38 -25.84 -1.72 -6.52
C LEU A 38 -27.32 -1.96 -6.12
N ASN A 39 -27.86 -1.18 -5.18
CA ASN A 39 -29.25 -1.30 -4.68
C ASN A 39 -29.66 -2.73 -4.27
N GLY A 40 -28.70 -3.54 -3.81
CA GLY A 40 -28.91 -4.94 -3.44
C GLY A 40 -29.04 -5.94 -4.59
N THR A 41 -28.96 -5.54 -5.87
CA THR A 41 -29.22 -6.42 -7.03
C THR A 41 -28.07 -7.38 -7.38
N ALA A 42 -27.06 -7.51 -6.52
CA ALA A 42 -25.88 -8.33 -6.74
C ALA A 42 -25.38 -8.97 -5.43
N ASN A 43 -25.14 -10.28 -5.47
CA ASN A 43 -24.50 -11.01 -4.39
C ASN A 43 -23.06 -10.50 -4.26
N SER A 44 -22.66 -10.07 -3.07
CA SER A 44 -21.37 -9.41 -2.85
C SER A 44 -20.60 -10.14 -1.76
N TYR A 45 -19.41 -10.63 -2.10
CA TYR A 45 -18.60 -11.52 -1.25
C TYR A 45 -17.23 -10.89 -0.96
N ALA A 46 -16.73 -11.04 0.27
CA ALA A 46 -15.33 -10.81 0.62
C ALA A 46 -14.65 -12.17 0.89
N ILE A 47 -13.44 -12.39 0.35
CA ILE A 47 -12.67 -13.61 0.60
C ILE A 47 -11.35 -13.26 1.31
N ASP A 48 -11.07 -13.94 2.42
CA ASP A 48 -9.72 -14.07 2.97
C ASP A 48 -9.04 -15.26 2.30
N HIS A 49 -8.09 -15.03 1.38
CA HIS A 49 -7.42 -16.14 0.68
C HIS A 49 -6.47 -16.90 1.61
N ARG A 50 -6.07 -18.13 1.21
CA ARG A 50 -5.12 -18.94 1.98
C ARG A 50 -3.88 -18.13 2.39
N GLY A 51 -3.44 -18.31 3.64
CA GLY A 51 -2.33 -17.57 4.22
C GLY A 51 -2.69 -16.20 4.82
N THR A 52 -3.92 -15.70 4.67
CA THR A 52 -4.31 -14.37 5.18
C THR A 52 -5.50 -14.38 6.14
N ARG A 53 -5.49 -13.42 7.07
CA ARG A 53 -6.65 -13.00 7.86
C ARG A 53 -7.30 -14.18 8.63
N ARG A 54 -8.57 -14.52 8.37
CA ARG A 54 -9.30 -15.61 9.08
C ARG A 54 -9.15 -16.98 8.42
N SER A 55 -8.60 -17.04 7.21
CA SER A 55 -8.09 -18.29 6.65
C SER A 55 -6.80 -18.68 7.38
N THR A 56 -6.33 -19.93 7.24
CA THR A 56 -5.07 -20.40 7.86
C THR A 56 -3.93 -19.42 7.56
N PHE A 57 -3.55 -18.65 8.59
CA PHE A 57 -2.67 -17.50 8.47
C PHE A 57 -1.22 -17.96 8.28
N PHE A 58 -0.48 -17.34 7.36
CA PHE A 58 0.88 -17.74 7.02
C PHE A 58 1.89 -16.86 7.75
N ASP A 59 2.15 -17.20 9.00
CA ASP A 59 2.94 -16.46 9.98
C ASP A 59 4.25 -17.16 10.35
N CYS A 60 5.31 -16.37 10.46
CA CYS A 60 6.57 -16.78 11.05
C CYS A 60 6.81 -15.98 12.35
N VAL A 61 6.67 -16.64 13.50
CA VAL A 61 6.86 -16.01 14.81
C VAL A 61 8.31 -15.54 15.01
N VAL A 62 9.29 -16.24 14.42
CA VAL A 62 10.71 -15.84 14.46
C VAL A 62 10.94 -14.50 13.74
N ALA A 63 10.27 -14.27 12.59
CA ALA A 63 10.27 -12.96 11.96
C ALA A 63 9.59 -11.93 12.88
N GLN A 64 8.38 -12.20 13.37
CA GLN A 64 7.62 -11.28 14.24
C GLN A 64 8.40 -10.83 15.48
N ALA A 65 9.21 -11.69 16.09
CA ALA A 65 10.10 -11.33 17.21
C ALA A 65 11.23 -10.35 16.80
N ALA A 66 11.62 -10.34 15.53
CA ALA A 66 12.64 -9.46 14.95
C ALA A 66 12.07 -8.14 14.36
N THR A 67 10.78 -7.80 14.60
CA THR A 67 10.20 -6.54 14.08
C THR A 67 10.86 -5.31 14.74
N THR A 68 11.39 -4.38 13.94
CA THR A 68 11.86 -3.07 14.44
C THR A 68 10.75 -2.01 14.42
N GLY A 69 9.82 -2.11 15.38
CA GLY A 69 9.09 -0.96 15.95
C GLY A 69 8.15 -0.12 15.05
N PHE A 70 7.88 -0.52 13.80
CA PHE A 70 7.07 0.31 12.88
C PHE A 70 5.55 0.17 13.15
N PRO A 71 4.77 1.27 13.26
CA PRO A 71 3.34 1.19 13.63
C PRO A 71 2.39 0.58 12.57
N VAL A 72 2.83 0.41 11.32
CA VAL A 72 1.98 -0.03 10.20
C VAL A 72 2.70 -1.08 9.36
N GLY A 73 2.48 -2.36 9.69
CA GLY A 73 3.14 -3.49 9.03
C GLY A 73 4.56 -3.72 9.56
N GLY A 74 4.85 -4.96 9.95
CA GLY A 74 6.17 -5.33 10.42
C GLY A 74 7.20 -5.35 9.29
N TYR A 75 8.29 -4.58 9.47
CA TYR A 75 9.49 -4.67 8.63
C TYR A 75 10.39 -5.78 9.17
N PHE A 76 10.81 -6.68 8.26
CA PHE A 76 11.72 -7.78 8.55
C PHE A 76 12.81 -7.79 7.48
N GLY A 77 14.08 -7.85 7.89
CA GLY A 77 15.20 -7.93 6.96
C GLY A 77 15.26 -9.29 6.25
N ALA A 78 15.82 -9.32 5.04
CA ALA A 78 15.99 -10.56 4.26
C ALA A 78 16.69 -11.69 5.04
N SER A 79 17.55 -11.33 5.99
CA SER A 79 18.26 -12.22 6.91
C SER A 79 17.36 -13.08 7.82
N VAL A 80 16.08 -12.75 8.02
CA VAL A 80 15.16 -13.59 8.82
C VAL A 80 14.34 -14.58 8.00
N VAL A 81 14.36 -14.50 6.66
CA VAL A 81 13.61 -15.48 5.84
C VAL A 81 14.14 -16.90 6.04
N PRO A 82 15.47 -17.17 6.05
CA PRO A 82 15.99 -18.52 6.28
C PRO A 82 15.67 -19.09 7.67
N SER A 83 15.39 -18.25 8.67
CA SER A 83 14.95 -18.71 10.01
C SER A 83 13.44 -18.98 10.09
N CYS A 84 12.70 -18.74 9.01
CA CYS A 84 11.29 -19.07 8.88
C CYS A 84 11.04 -20.38 8.11
N ASP A 85 11.93 -20.77 7.18
CA ASP A 85 11.70 -21.91 6.28
C ASP A 85 11.36 -23.20 7.03
N GLN A 86 12.24 -23.67 7.94
CA GLN A 86 11.98 -24.88 8.73
C GLN A 86 10.74 -24.79 9.65
N PRO A 87 10.52 -23.72 10.44
CA PRO A 87 9.27 -23.57 11.21
C PRO A 87 8.00 -23.58 10.35
N LEU A 88 8.03 -22.99 9.15
CA LEU A 88 6.90 -22.97 8.23
C LEU A 88 6.66 -24.36 7.62
N GLU A 89 7.72 -25.07 7.20
CA GLU A 89 7.61 -26.45 6.69
C GLU A 89 7.09 -27.43 7.75
N ILE A 90 7.52 -27.29 9.01
CA ILE A 90 7.00 -28.09 10.13
C ILE A 90 5.52 -27.77 10.40
N LYS A 91 5.11 -26.50 10.30
CA LYS A 91 3.74 -26.05 10.59
C LYS A 91 2.74 -26.37 9.46
N PHE A 92 3.18 -26.36 8.20
CA PHE A 92 2.30 -26.41 7.03
C PHE A 92 2.65 -27.49 5.98
N GLY A 93 3.77 -28.19 6.13
CA GLY A 93 4.29 -29.09 5.11
C GLY A 93 4.80 -28.33 3.87
N ASN A 94 4.40 -28.77 2.68
CA ASN A 94 4.88 -28.19 1.42
C ASN A 94 4.41 -26.74 1.23
N LEU A 95 5.33 -25.78 1.34
CA LEU A 95 5.04 -24.34 1.24
C LEU A 95 4.50 -23.90 -0.14
N ALA A 96 4.66 -24.70 -1.20
CA ALA A 96 4.01 -24.46 -2.48
C ALA A 96 2.46 -24.46 -2.37
N ALA A 97 1.91 -25.01 -1.28
CA ALA A 97 0.50 -24.89 -0.92
C ALA A 97 0.04 -23.42 -0.74
N PHE A 98 0.94 -22.44 -0.55
CA PHE A 98 0.60 -21.00 -0.46
C PHE A 98 0.85 -20.24 -1.77
N SER A 99 1.17 -20.92 -2.87
CA SER A 99 1.41 -20.28 -4.18
C SER A 99 0.16 -19.60 -4.77
N LEU A 100 0.39 -18.66 -5.70
CA LEU A 100 -0.65 -18.04 -6.54
C LEU A 100 -1.57 -19.08 -7.22
N ALA A 101 -1.01 -20.21 -7.67
CA ALA A 101 -1.79 -21.28 -8.28
C ALA A 101 -2.73 -21.95 -7.27
N SER A 102 -2.22 -22.29 -6.09
CA SER A 102 -3.00 -22.88 -5.00
C SER A 102 -4.11 -21.93 -4.50
N ALA A 103 -3.82 -20.63 -4.38
CA ALA A 103 -4.81 -19.61 -4.03
C ALA A 103 -5.89 -19.44 -5.11
N SER A 104 -5.50 -19.46 -6.39
CA SER A 104 -6.45 -19.39 -7.52
C SER A 104 -7.41 -20.59 -7.55
N MET A 105 -6.92 -21.78 -7.19
CA MET A 105 -7.75 -22.99 -7.10
C MET A 105 -8.75 -22.95 -5.95
N ASP A 106 -8.46 -22.26 -4.83
CA ASP A 106 -9.49 -21.98 -3.82
C ASP A 106 -10.58 -21.10 -4.42
N LEU A 107 -10.21 -19.99 -5.08
CA LEU A 107 -11.18 -19.08 -5.69
C LEU A 107 -12.05 -19.80 -6.72
N LYS A 108 -11.49 -20.65 -7.59
CA LYS A 108 -12.26 -21.47 -8.54
C LYS A 108 -13.25 -22.40 -7.83
N THR A 109 -12.87 -22.96 -6.69
CA THR A 109 -13.71 -23.86 -5.87
C THR A 109 -14.79 -23.10 -5.08
N LEU A 110 -14.49 -21.90 -4.59
CA LEU A 110 -15.45 -21.02 -3.92
C LEU A 110 -16.47 -20.46 -4.91
N ILE A 111 -16.03 -20.01 -6.09
CA ILE A 111 -16.91 -19.59 -7.19
C ILE A 111 -17.89 -20.71 -7.53
N SER A 112 -17.41 -21.93 -7.82
CA SER A 112 -18.26 -23.04 -8.28
C SER A 112 -19.21 -23.59 -7.21
N LYS A 113 -18.94 -23.33 -5.92
CA LYS A 113 -19.78 -23.78 -4.80
C LYS A 113 -20.80 -22.73 -4.33
N PHE A 114 -20.50 -21.45 -4.47
CA PHE A 114 -21.26 -20.37 -3.83
C PHE A 114 -21.75 -19.27 -4.78
N SER A 115 -21.27 -19.23 -6.04
CA SER A 115 -21.89 -18.37 -7.07
C SER A 115 -23.17 -19.02 -7.55
N THR A 116 -24.22 -18.23 -7.66
CA THR A 116 -25.48 -18.63 -8.29
C THR A 116 -25.36 -18.60 -9.83
N GLY A 117 -26.37 -19.07 -10.57
CA GLY A 117 -26.27 -19.43 -11.99
C GLY A 117 -26.02 -18.27 -13.00
N CYS A 118 -25.75 -17.06 -12.50
CA CYS A 118 -25.45 -15.87 -13.30
C CYS A 118 -23.95 -15.55 -13.34
N SER A 119 -23.58 -14.53 -14.11
CA SER A 119 -22.20 -14.07 -14.25
C SER A 119 -21.53 -13.77 -12.91
N SER A 120 -20.23 -14.08 -12.83
CA SER A 120 -19.36 -13.76 -11.70
C SER A 120 -18.30 -12.74 -12.10
N ILE A 121 -18.10 -11.73 -11.27
CA ILE A 121 -17.09 -10.67 -11.45
C ILE A 121 -16.09 -10.76 -10.30
N MET A 122 -14.80 -10.94 -10.63
CA MET A 122 -13.70 -10.90 -9.66
C MET A 122 -13.07 -9.51 -9.62
N TYR A 123 -12.87 -8.96 -8.43
CA TYR A 123 -12.22 -7.67 -8.18
C TYR A 123 -11.06 -7.84 -7.19
N GLY A 124 -9.82 -7.82 -7.69
CA GLY A 124 -8.61 -8.05 -6.91
C GLY A 124 -7.76 -6.79 -6.70
N VAL A 125 -7.49 -6.43 -5.44
CA VAL A 125 -6.73 -5.23 -5.07
C VAL A 125 -5.26 -5.58 -4.78
N SER A 126 -4.30 -4.80 -5.30
CA SER A 126 -2.85 -5.01 -5.07
C SER A 126 -2.45 -6.47 -5.37
N TYR A 127 -1.90 -7.24 -4.42
CA TYR A 127 -1.62 -8.67 -4.59
C TYR A 127 -2.82 -9.49 -5.10
N GLY A 128 -4.05 -9.14 -4.71
CA GLY A 128 -5.27 -9.78 -5.19
C GLY A 128 -5.42 -9.69 -6.72
N THR A 129 -4.79 -8.69 -7.36
CA THR A 129 -4.63 -8.64 -8.82
C THR A 129 -3.96 -9.90 -9.36
N ALA A 130 -2.81 -10.30 -8.80
CA ALA A 130 -2.04 -11.45 -9.29
C ALA A 130 -2.73 -12.80 -9.03
N VAL A 131 -3.53 -12.91 -7.96
CA VAL A 131 -4.35 -14.10 -7.69
C VAL A 131 -5.52 -14.17 -8.68
N VAL A 132 -6.22 -13.05 -8.92
CA VAL A 132 -7.27 -12.99 -9.95
C VAL A 132 -6.67 -13.26 -11.33
N GLU A 133 -5.52 -12.67 -11.66
CA GLU A 133 -4.76 -12.92 -12.91
C GLU A 133 -4.39 -14.39 -13.09
N ARG A 134 -3.96 -15.08 -12.03
CA ARG A 134 -3.66 -16.50 -12.13
C ARG A 134 -4.93 -17.35 -12.29
N LEU A 135 -6.08 -16.90 -11.76
CA LEU A 135 -7.40 -17.46 -12.06
C LEU A 135 -7.87 -17.15 -13.51
N MET A 136 -7.47 -16.01 -14.11
CA MET A 136 -7.78 -15.69 -15.53
C MET A 136 -7.27 -16.78 -16.46
N HIS A 137 -6.02 -17.21 -16.26
CA HIS A 137 -5.37 -18.28 -17.00
C HIS A 137 -5.88 -19.69 -16.64
N LEU A 138 -6.96 -19.79 -15.87
CA LEU A 138 -7.65 -21.03 -15.48
C LEU A 138 -9.14 -21.01 -15.90
N ASP A 139 -9.47 -20.24 -16.94
CA ASP A 139 -10.70 -20.34 -17.75
C ASP A 139 -12.01 -19.88 -17.08
N ILE A 140 -12.14 -18.55 -16.89
CA ILE A 140 -13.33 -17.78 -16.49
C ILE A 140 -13.24 -16.38 -17.18
N GLY A 141 -14.34 -15.60 -17.23
CA GLY A 141 -14.34 -14.16 -17.60
C GLY A 141 -14.73 -13.24 -16.43
N TYR A 142 -14.14 -12.03 -16.36
CA TYR A 142 -14.23 -11.06 -15.23
C TYR A 142 -13.73 -9.67 -15.69
N VAL A 143 -13.64 -8.70 -14.77
CA VAL A 143 -13.06 -7.37 -15.00
C VAL A 143 -11.82 -7.17 -14.11
N LEU A 144 -10.63 -7.09 -14.71
CA LEU A 144 -9.40 -6.82 -13.94
C LEU A 144 -9.26 -5.32 -13.64
N ALA A 145 -9.28 -4.95 -12.37
CA ALA A 145 -9.06 -3.58 -11.87
C ALA A 145 -7.76 -3.51 -11.05
N GLY A 146 -6.65 -3.89 -11.71
CA GLY A 146 -5.42 -4.29 -11.05
C GLY A 146 -4.37 -3.21 -10.86
N VAL A 147 -3.44 -3.45 -9.93
CA VAL A 147 -2.21 -2.66 -9.73
C VAL A 147 -0.95 -3.52 -9.91
N ALA A 148 -0.98 -4.78 -9.46
CA ALA A 148 0.15 -5.70 -9.60
C ALA A 148 -0.21 -6.85 -10.57
N THR A 149 -0.04 -6.61 -11.87
CA THR A 149 -0.27 -7.60 -12.94
C THR A 149 1.01 -7.94 -13.69
N THR A 150 1.16 -9.19 -14.11
CA THR A 150 2.36 -9.71 -14.81
C THR A 150 2.15 -10.03 -16.29
N SER A 151 0.92 -10.33 -16.70
CA SER A 151 0.61 -10.74 -18.07
C SER A 151 0.89 -9.63 -19.07
N GLY A 152 1.61 -9.97 -20.16
CA GLY A 152 2.03 -9.02 -21.21
C GLY A 152 3.25 -8.14 -20.86
N ALA A 153 3.69 -8.08 -19.60
CA ALA A 153 4.91 -7.35 -19.22
C ALA A 153 6.18 -8.18 -19.52
N PRO A 154 7.27 -7.57 -20.00
CA PRO A 154 8.58 -8.23 -20.03
C PRO A 154 9.13 -8.41 -18.59
N PRO A 155 10.00 -9.39 -18.31
CA PRO A 155 10.46 -9.69 -16.94
C PRO A 155 11.16 -8.55 -16.20
N GLY A 156 11.71 -7.57 -16.93
CA GLY A 156 12.28 -6.33 -16.38
C GLY A 156 11.28 -5.21 -16.11
N LYS A 157 9.97 -5.47 -16.27
CA LYS A 157 8.85 -4.55 -15.99
C LYS A 157 7.71 -5.25 -15.23
N PHE A 158 8.02 -6.31 -14.48
CA PHE A 158 7.08 -6.85 -13.50
C PHE A 158 6.99 -5.90 -12.29
N GLU A 159 5.77 -5.64 -11.84
CA GLU A 159 5.51 -4.84 -10.63
C GLU A 159 6.00 -5.61 -9.39
N TYR A 160 7.16 -5.23 -8.87
CA TYR A 160 7.71 -5.75 -7.62
C TYR A 160 7.56 -4.69 -6.53
N PHE A 161 7.16 -5.06 -5.32
CA PHE A 161 7.07 -4.06 -4.24
C PHE A 161 8.45 -3.43 -3.90
N SER A 162 9.57 -4.07 -4.25
CA SER A 162 10.91 -3.47 -4.13
C SER A 162 11.15 -2.26 -5.05
N THR A 163 10.34 -2.05 -6.10
CA THR A 163 10.38 -0.85 -6.98
C THR A 163 9.26 0.15 -6.65
N TRP A 164 8.55 -0.02 -5.54
CA TRP A 164 7.44 0.86 -5.13
C TRP A 164 7.85 2.32 -4.94
N GLU A 165 9.03 2.57 -4.37
CA GLU A 165 9.59 3.94 -4.19
C GLU A 165 10.00 4.59 -5.53
N GLU A 166 10.38 3.79 -6.53
CA GLU A 166 10.72 4.25 -7.90
C GLU A 166 9.46 4.75 -8.61
N GLY A 167 8.39 3.94 -8.64
CA GLY A 167 7.10 4.34 -9.20
C GLY A 167 6.43 5.50 -8.44
N PHE A 168 6.59 5.58 -7.11
CA PHE A 168 6.16 6.75 -6.33
C PHE A 168 7.01 7.99 -6.62
N GLY A 169 8.29 7.82 -6.99
CA GLY A 169 9.16 8.87 -7.53
C GLY A 169 8.62 9.46 -8.83
N GLU A 170 8.37 8.63 -9.84
CA GLU A 170 7.80 9.05 -11.14
C GLU A 170 6.46 9.80 -10.97
N VAL A 171 5.56 9.27 -10.13
CA VAL A 171 4.28 9.92 -9.82
C VAL A 171 4.47 11.25 -9.07
N GLY A 172 5.47 11.32 -8.19
CA GLY A 172 5.88 12.55 -7.51
C GLY A 172 6.34 13.62 -8.49
N ASP A 173 7.29 13.31 -9.38
CA ASP A 173 7.79 14.23 -10.40
C ASP A 173 6.69 14.65 -11.38
N TYR A 174 5.82 13.73 -11.80
CA TYR A 174 4.66 14.10 -12.62
C TYR A 174 3.73 15.11 -11.90
N ILE A 175 3.51 14.95 -10.60
CA ILE A 175 2.74 15.92 -9.78
C ILE A 175 3.49 17.25 -9.64
N PHE A 176 4.81 17.23 -9.49
CA PHE A 176 5.63 18.46 -9.41
C PHE A 176 5.66 19.25 -10.73
N VAL A 177 5.63 18.56 -11.88
CA VAL A 177 5.53 19.19 -13.21
C VAL A 177 4.11 19.65 -13.53
N SER A 178 3.09 18.86 -13.15
CA SER A 178 1.68 19.07 -13.56
C SER A 178 0.85 19.90 -12.56
N ALA A 179 1.45 20.43 -11.50
CA ALA A 179 0.75 21.24 -10.50
C ALA A 179 0.07 22.47 -11.15
N PRO A 180 -1.24 22.72 -10.90
CA PRO A 180 -1.98 23.77 -11.57
C PRO A 180 -1.44 25.17 -11.24
N LYS A 181 -1.33 26.02 -12.27
CA LYS A 181 -0.71 27.36 -12.18
C LYS A 181 -1.47 28.39 -11.34
N THR A 182 -2.55 28.00 -10.67
CA THR A 182 -3.40 28.88 -9.85
C THR A 182 -2.81 29.09 -8.46
N THR A 183 -2.41 30.33 -8.16
CA THR A 183 -1.92 30.83 -6.84
C THR A 183 -0.58 30.24 -6.39
N ILE A 184 -0.41 28.92 -6.38
CA ILE A 184 0.86 28.25 -6.03
C ILE A 184 1.99 28.67 -6.98
N ALA A 185 1.69 28.96 -8.26
CA ALA A 185 2.67 29.48 -9.20
C ALA A 185 3.28 30.84 -8.78
N VAL A 186 2.63 31.63 -7.94
CA VAL A 186 3.18 32.90 -7.41
C VAL A 186 4.18 32.66 -6.28
N LEU A 187 4.05 31.53 -5.56
CA LEU A 187 5.02 31.07 -4.57
C LEU A 187 6.20 30.34 -5.23
N ILE A 188 5.92 29.52 -6.25
CA ILE A 188 6.94 28.78 -7.01
C ILE A 188 7.73 29.70 -7.96
N SER A 189 7.14 30.72 -8.59
CA SER A 189 7.88 31.63 -9.49
C SER A 189 8.98 32.47 -8.82
N ARG A 190 9.18 32.33 -7.50
CA ARG A 190 10.27 32.96 -6.74
C ARG A 190 11.39 32.00 -6.29
N ARG A 191 11.37 30.72 -6.69
CA ARG A 191 12.57 29.83 -6.73
C ARG A 191 12.43 28.79 -7.84
N GLU A 192 13.54 28.48 -8.48
CA GLU A 192 13.57 27.55 -9.61
C GLU A 192 13.12 26.13 -9.18
N LYS A 193 12.23 25.55 -10.00
CA LYS A 193 11.73 24.16 -9.99
C LYS A 193 11.54 23.52 -8.61
N LEU A 194 10.27 23.29 -8.22
CA LEU A 194 9.90 22.66 -6.95
C LEU A 194 10.60 21.32 -6.64
N SER A 195 10.92 20.51 -7.65
CA SER A 195 11.75 19.29 -7.50
C SER A 195 13.17 19.61 -7.01
N ALA A 196 13.86 20.61 -7.58
CA ALA A 196 15.15 21.07 -7.08
C ALA A 196 15.05 21.66 -5.65
N SER A 197 13.99 22.44 -5.37
CA SER A 197 13.72 22.96 -4.03
C SER A 197 13.42 21.88 -2.98
N LEU A 198 13.01 20.67 -3.41
CA LEU A 198 12.86 19.49 -2.56
C LEU A 198 14.20 18.79 -2.35
N GLU A 199 15.01 18.56 -3.39
CA GLU A 199 16.34 17.97 -3.23
C GLU A 199 17.28 18.85 -2.39
N ASP A 200 17.27 20.17 -2.59
CA ASP A 200 17.98 21.13 -1.72
C ASP A 200 17.58 20.96 -0.24
N LEU A 201 16.27 20.84 0.03
CA LEU A 201 15.72 20.66 1.37
C LEU A 201 16.11 19.31 1.98
N LEU A 202 16.13 18.25 1.17
CA LEU A 202 16.52 16.91 1.61
C LEU A 202 18.01 16.84 1.93
N VAL A 203 18.85 17.50 1.13
CA VAL A 203 20.28 17.67 1.38
C VAL A 203 20.53 18.54 2.61
N ASP A 204 19.77 19.62 2.82
CA ASP A 204 19.87 20.44 4.03
C ASP A 204 19.44 19.67 5.29
N CYS A 205 18.36 18.89 5.24
CA CYS A 205 17.90 18.07 6.36
C CYS A 205 18.98 17.08 6.84
N ASP A 206 19.76 16.50 5.94
CA ASP A 206 20.84 15.57 6.30
C ASP A 206 22.14 16.29 6.72
N ARG A 207 22.40 17.52 6.23
CA ARG A 207 23.57 18.33 6.62
C ARG A 207 23.37 19.06 7.94
N ASN A 208 22.16 19.55 8.19
CA ASN A 208 21.77 20.39 9.32
C ASN A 208 20.61 19.77 10.12
N PRO A 209 20.74 18.52 10.63
CA PRO A 209 19.64 17.79 11.29
C PRO A 209 19.11 18.49 12.56
N ASN A 210 19.91 19.38 13.16
CA ASN A 210 19.56 20.18 14.34
C ASN A 210 18.94 21.56 13.98
N SER A 211 18.66 21.85 12.70
CA SER A 211 17.92 23.06 12.33
C SER A 211 16.47 23.01 12.84
N THR A 212 15.81 24.16 12.97
CA THR A 212 14.46 24.23 13.56
C THR A 212 13.45 23.35 12.81
N CYS A 213 13.47 23.37 11.47
CA CYS A 213 12.57 22.52 10.67
C CYS A 213 13.05 21.08 10.57
N ALA A 214 14.36 20.82 10.59
CA ALA A 214 14.89 19.46 10.64
C ALA A 214 14.51 18.75 11.95
N THR A 215 14.66 19.42 13.09
CA THR A 215 14.22 18.94 14.41
C THR A 215 12.70 18.76 14.45
N LEU A 216 11.92 19.64 13.81
CA LEU A 216 10.47 19.49 13.67
C LEU A 216 10.12 18.18 12.93
N VAL A 217 10.71 17.93 11.76
CA VAL A 217 10.51 16.67 11.01
C VAL A 217 10.96 15.45 11.84
N SER A 218 12.11 15.54 12.51
CA SER A 218 12.64 14.48 13.37
C SER A 218 11.67 14.13 14.50
N ASN A 219 11.12 15.13 15.20
CA ASN A 219 10.16 14.94 16.29
C ASN A 219 8.84 14.31 15.83
N GLN A 220 8.40 14.56 14.59
CA GLN A 220 7.22 13.91 13.99
C GLN A 220 7.53 12.50 13.44
N THR A 221 8.78 12.04 13.48
CA THR A 221 9.24 10.78 12.86
C THR A 221 10.19 9.96 13.78
N ILE A 222 10.09 10.17 15.10
CA ILE A 222 10.88 9.48 16.14
C ILE A 222 10.80 7.96 16.00
N GLY A 223 9.60 7.40 15.86
CA GLY A 223 9.38 5.95 15.77
C GLY A 223 9.84 5.30 14.46
N TRP A 224 10.36 6.04 13.48
CA TRP A 224 10.68 5.52 12.14
C TRP A 224 12.14 5.07 12.02
N GLY A 225 12.67 4.44 13.09
CA GLY A 225 14.03 3.93 13.15
C GLY A 225 15.16 4.98 13.09
N ASN A 226 16.41 4.49 13.05
CA ASN A 226 17.61 5.31 12.91
C ASN A 226 18.04 5.40 11.44
N VAL A 227 17.33 6.22 10.67
CA VAL A 227 17.60 6.49 9.24
C VAL A 227 17.74 8.00 8.99
N LYS A 228 18.39 8.36 7.89
CA LYS A 228 18.60 9.74 7.44
C LYS A 228 17.31 10.56 7.45
N LEU A 229 17.43 11.84 7.81
CA LEU A 229 16.27 12.72 7.94
C LEU A 229 15.63 13.01 6.57
N SER A 230 16.42 13.03 5.51
CA SER A 230 15.96 13.06 4.12
C SER A 230 15.01 11.90 3.80
N PHE A 231 15.30 10.67 4.24
CA PHE A 231 14.41 9.51 4.06
C PHE A 231 13.11 9.70 4.85
N LYS A 232 13.19 10.12 6.12
CA LYS A 232 12.00 10.38 6.94
C LYS A 232 11.10 11.45 6.32
N LEU A 233 11.67 12.49 5.72
CA LEU A 233 10.93 13.52 4.99
C LEU A 233 10.33 12.97 3.68
N ARG A 234 11.09 12.23 2.85
CA ARG A 234 10.58 11.55 1.63
C ARG A 234 9.38 10.66 1.96
N GLN A 235 9.51 9.76 2.94
CA GLN A 235 8.44 8.85 3.37
C GLN A 235 7.21 9.59 3.92
N ARG A 236 7.41 10.74 4.58
CA ARG A 236 6.30 11.59 5.06
C ARG A 236 5.52 12.21 3.90
N LEU A 237 6.21 12.80 2.91
CA LEU A 237 5.59 13.37 1.72
C LEU A 237 4.94 12.27 0.84
N GLY A 238 5.61 11.12 0.68
CA GLY A 238 5.07 9.96 -0.03
C GLY A 238 3.74 9.47 0.55
N SER A 239 3.61 9.45 1.89
CA SER A 239 2.38 9.03 2.57
C SER A 239 1.15 9.92 2.36
N ILE A 240 1.27 11.05 1.64
CA ILE A 240 0.15 11.89 1.21
C ILE A 240 -0.06 11.95 -0.32
N LEU A 241 0.80 11.31 -1.13
CA LEU A 241 0.61 11.19 -2.58
C LEU A 241 -0.66 10.39 -2.95
N ASN A 242 -0.98 9.36 -2.16
CA ASN A 242 -2.11 8.45 -2.37
C ASN A 242 -3.51 9.10 -2.31
N SER A 243 -3.61 10.36 -1.86
CA SER A 243 -4.87 11.08 -1.74
C SER A 243 -4.88 12.30 -2.65
N PRO A 244 -5.78 12.37 -3.66
CA PRO A 244 -5.90 13.53 -4.54
C PRO A 244 -6.16 14.87 -3.84
N LYS A 245 -6.66 14.84 -2.59
CA LYS A 245 -6.81 16.02 -1.73
C LYS A 245 -5.54 16.34 -0.93
N LYS A 246 -4.88 15.33 -0.32
CA LYS A 246 -3.69 15.57 0.52
C LYS A 246 -2.43 15.88 -0.30
N ARG A 247 -2.28 15.35 -1.52
CA ARG A 247 -1.12 15.64 -2.41
C ARG A 247 -0.95 17.13 -2.74
N ASN A 248 -2.05 17.89 -2.75
CA ASN A 248 -2.03 19.34 -2.95
C ASN A 248 -1.32 20.11 -1.81
N LEU A 249 -1.06 19.45 -0.67
CA LEU A 249 -0.28 19.99 0.44
C LEU A 249 1.23 19.84 0.23
N ILE A 250 1.70 18.99 -0.70
CA ILE A 250 3.14 18.76 -0.91
C ILE A 250 3.86 20.06 -1.36
N PRO A 251 3.39 20.82 -2.38
CA PRO A 251 4.04 22.09 -2.74
C PRO A 251 4.15 23.12 -1.60
N PRO A 252 3.08 23.45 -0.84
CA PRO A 252 3.22 24.39 0.28
C PRO A 252 3.98 23.81 1.48
N LEU A 253 4.01 22.49 1.71
CA LEU A 253 4.85 21.88 2.74
C LEU A 253 6.34 22.05 2.41
N VAL A 254 6.77 21.68 1.19
CA VAL A 254 8.15 21.85 0.74
C VAL A 254 8.55 23.33 0.80
N TYR A 255 7.74 24.23 0.23
CA TYR A 255 8.01 25.67 0.27
C TYR A 255 8.20 26.23 1.70
N ARG A 256 7.38 25.78 2.67
CA ARG A 256 7.49 26.22 4.06
C ARG A 256 8.68 25.62 4.79
N LEU A 257 9.01 24.36 4.52
CA LEU A 257 10.20 23.69 5.06
C LEU A 257 11.49 24.34 4.54
N SER A 258 11.60 24.57 3.22
CA SER A 258 12.77 25.23 2.59
C SER A 258 12.92 26.71 2.97
N ARG A 259 11.89 27.33 3.57
CA ARG A 259 11.89 28.72 4.04
C ARG A 259 12.12 28.85 5.55
N CYS A 260 11.58 27.94 6.34
CA CYS A 260 11.79 27.78 7.78
C CYS A 260 11.75 29.07 8.64
N VAL A 261 10.85 30.02 8.34
CA VAL A 261 10.64 31.19 9.24
C VAL A 261 9.63 30.87 10.33
N ALA A 262 9.63 31.63 11.43
CA ALA A 262 8.75 31.38 12.59
C ALA A 262 7.27 31.13 12.23
N LYS A 263 6.70 31.90 11.29
CA LYS A 263 5.31 31.75 10.79
C LYS A 263 5.03 30.48 9.96
N ASP A 264 6.05 29.68 9.70
CA ASP A 264 5.92 28.36 9.08
C ASP A 264 5.86 27.23 10.12
N ILE A 265 6.51 27.40 11.27
CA ILE A 265 6.62 26.39 12.33
C ILE A 265 5.25 25.96 12.85
N ASP A 266 4.36 26.91 13.17
CA ASP A 266 3.00 26.61 13.66
C ASP A 266 2.16 25.86 12.63
N VAL A 267 2.28 26.23 11.35
CA VAL A 267 1.54 25.62 10.25
C VAL A 267 2.07 24.22 9.96
N LEU A 268 3.39 24.03 9.96
CA LEU A 268 4.04 22.73 9.80
C LEU A 268 3.64 21.78 10.94
N ASN A 269 3.73 22.23 12.19
CA ASN A 269 3.28 21.46 13.37
C ASN A 269 1.80 21.06 13.26
N SER A 270 0.91 21.99 12.90
CA SER A 270 -0.52 21.68 12.78
C SER A 270 -0.83 20.72 11.63
N VAL A 271 -0.13 20.81 10.48
CA VAL A 271 -0.34 19.89 9.36
C VAL A 271 0.24 18.52 9.67
N PHE A 272 1.43 18.43 10.26
CA PHE A 272 2.00 17.13 10.62
C PHE A 272 1.19 16.43 11.72
N ARG A 273 0.77 17.13 12.78
CA ARG A 273 -0.11 16.53 13.80
C ARG A 273 -1.40 15.98 13.17
N GLY A 274 -2.06 16.76 12.31
CA GLY A 274 -3.26 16.30 11.60
C GLY A 274 -3.02 15.11 10.65
N LEU A 275 -1.80 14.94 10.13
CA LEU A 275 -1.40 13.77 9.35
C LEU A 275 -1.12 12.53 10.21
N ASP A 276 -0.67 12.70 11.46
CA ASP A 276 -0.50 11.59 12.41
C ASP A 276 -1.80 11.21 13.12
N GLU A 277 -2.69 12.14 13.42
CA GLU A 277 -4.08 11.85 13.82
C GLU A 277 -4.78 10.97 12.77
N ASN A 278 -4.48 11.20 11.48
CA ASN A 278 -4.92 10.39 10.33
C ASN A 278 -4.19 9.05 10.15
N ARG A 279 -3.15 8.76 10.94
CA ARG A 279 -2.45 7.45 11.00
C ARG A 279 -2.84 6.68 12.26
N ASN A 280 -2.94 7.37 13.39
CA ASN A 280 -3.31 6.86 14.69
C ASN A 280 -4.83 6.61 14.84
N SER A 281 -5.62 6.87 13.80
CA SER A 281 -6.91 6.20 13.57
C SER A 281 -6.72 4.72 13.19
N SER A 282 -5.84 4.04 13.92
CA SER A 282 -5.47 2.64 13.74
C SER A 282 -6.45 1.75 14.51
N TYR A 283 -7.43 1.20 13.79
CA TYR A 283 -8.07 -0.03 14.24
C TYR A 283 -6.99 -1.11 14.45
N GLU A 284 -7.19 -2.01 15.41
CA GLU A 284 -6.21 -3.03 15.81
C GLU A 284 -5.85 -3.95 14.62
N SER A 285 -4.74 -3.67 13.92
CA SER A 285 -4.43 -4.25 12.61
C SER A 285 -3.12 -5.05 12.55
N GLY A 286 -2.43 -5.25 13.69
CA GLY A 286 -1.13 -5.94 13.72
C GLY A 286 -1.21 -7.47 13.54
N THR A 287 -2.36 -8.08 13.80
CA THR A 287 -2.51 -9.53 14.02
C THR A 287 -2.83 -10.38 12.79
N TYR A 288 -3.05 -9.77 11.61
CA TYR A 288 -3.60 -10.46 10.43
C TYR A 288 -2.83 -10.20 9.11
N TYR A 289 -1.57 -9.77 9.19
CA TYR A 289 -0.72 -9.40 8.07
C TYR A 289 0.40 -10.43 7.77
N SER A 290 0.41 -11.02 6.57
CA SER A 290 1.48 -11.91 6.11
C SER A 290 2.30 -11.27 4.99
N VAL A 291 3.56 -10.94 5.31
CA VAL A 291 4.53 -10.34 4.36
C VAL A 291 4.83 -11.30 3.21
N PHE A 292 5.02 -12.57 3.54
CA PHE A 292 5.62 -13.62 2.70
C PHE A 292 4.85 -13.95 1.44
N LEU A 293 3.56 -13.60 1.37
CA LEU A 293 2.69 -13.89 0.23
C LEU A 293 2.78 -12.82 -0.86
N SER A 294 3.33 -11.63 -0.56
CA SER A 294 3.49 -10.58 -1.56
C SER A 294 4.71 -10.86 -2.45
N PRO A 295 4.64 -10.65 -3.79
CA PRO A 295 5.74 -10.89 -4.72
C PRO A 295 6.85 -9.83 -4.59
N ALA A 296 7.62 -9.90 -3.52
CA ALA A 296 8.82 -9.12 -3.32
C ALA A 296 10.06 -9.97 -3.65
N LYS A 297 11.00 -9.42 -4.42
CA LYS A 297 12.40 -9.80 -4.25
C LYS A 297 12.85 -9.22 -2.91
N ILE A 298 12.93 -10.08 -1.89
CA ILE A 298 13.20 -9.68 -0.50
C ILE A 298 14.60 -9.06 -0.33
N SER A 299 15.49 -9.20 -1.33
CA SER A 299 16.86 -8.67 -1.35
C SER A 299 17.00 -7.15 -1.18
N CYS A 300 15.97 -6.35 -1.45
CA CYS A 300 16.02 -4.87 -1.33
C CYS A 300 14.84 -4.29 -0.54
N TRP A 301 14.75 -4.62 0.76
CA TRP A 301 13.98 -3.83 1.74
C TRP A 301 14.93 -3.13 2.73
N GLY A 302 15.78 -2.27 2.17
CA GLY A 302 16.71 -1.39 2.89
C GLY A 302 16.89 -0.08 2.12
N MET A 303 17.17 1.02 2.82
CA MET A 303 17.08 2.39 2.30
C MET A 303 18.27 2.81 1.42
N SER A 304 18.57 2.04 0.37
CA SER A 304 19.77 2.21 -0.46
C SER A 304 19.49 2.56 -1.93
N CYS A 305 18.36 2.11 -2.49
CA CYS A 305 18.02 2.31 -3.91
C CYS A 305 17.33 3.66 -4.17
N PHE A 306 18.03 4.76 -3.91
CA PHE A 306 17.68 6.10 -4.42
C PHE A 306 18.83 6.78 -5.18
N ILE A 307 20.00 6.12 -5.27
CA ILE A 307 21.11 6.47 -6.18
C ILE A 307 21.80 5.17 -6.64
N SER A 308 21.37 4.62 -7.77
CA SER A 308 22.13 3.67 -8.60
C SER A 308 21.55 3.61 -10.01
#